data_AF-A0A101IMD1-F1
#
_entry.id   AF-A0A101IMD1-F1
#
_cell.length_a   1.000
_cell.length_b   1.000
_cell.length_c   1.000
_cell.angle_alpha   90.00
_cell.angle_beta   90.00
_cell.angle_gamma   90.00
#
_symmetry.space_group_name_H-M   'P 1'
#
loop_
_entity.id
_entity.type
_entity.pdbx_description
1 polymer ?
#
loop_
_entity_poly.entity_id
_entity_poly.type
_entity_poly.pdbx_seq_one_letter_code
_entity_poly.pdbx_strand_id
1 'polypeptide(L)'
;MKAYSRYKQSDITFIGDIPEQWEIQRLGSIGYFSASGIDKKSVDGQEEILMANYTDVYGNKTNAIEAEHDFMITTAPKTKIKQHSLKQGDILFTPSSETIDEIGISAVVLEDLPGVVYSYHLIRFRPTITIDLNFCKYL
;
A
#
# COMPACT_ATOMS: atom_id res chain seq x y z
N MET A 1 21.27 -0.83 15.49
CA MET A 1 20.43 0.33 15.83
C MET A 1 20.89 0.89 17.18
N LYS A 2 20.89 2.21 17.37
CA LYS A 2 21.13 2.83 18.68
C LYS A 2 19.81 2.85 19.46
N ALA A 3 19.86 2.55 20.75
CA ALA A 3 18.71 2.68 21.64
C ALA A 3 18.32 4.17 21.82
N TYR A 4 17.05 4.43 22.07
CA TYR A 4 16.57 5.77 22.44
C TYR A 4 16.92 6.08 23.90
N SER A 5 17.01 7.36 24.24
CA SER A 5 17.39 7.80 25.59
C SER A 5 16.31 7.51 26.65
N ARG A 6 15.03 7.52 26.26
CA ARG A 6 13.88 7.31 27.14
C ARG A 6 12.73 6.64 26.40
N TYR A 7 11.88 5.96 27.18
CA TYR A 7 10.73 5.19 26.72
C TYR A 7 9.50 5.49 27.59
N LYS A 8 8.31 5.27 27.03
CA LYS A 8 7.00 5.34 27.68
C LYS A 8 6.15 4.14 27.29
N GLN A 9 5.21 3.74 28.14
CA GLN A 9 4.24 2.69 27.81
C GLN A 9 3.34 3.14 26.64
N SER A 10 3.10 2.26 25.67
CA SER A 10 2.23 2.55 24.53
C SER A 10 0.74 2.38 24.82
N ASP A 11 0.38 1.80 25.97
CA ASP A 11 -0.97 1.34 26.30
C ASP A 11 -1.56 0.29 25.33
N ILE A 12 -0.74 -0.26 24.42
CA ILE A 12 -1.10 -1.34 23.50
C ILE A 12 -0.33 -2.60 23.90
N THR A 13 -1.06 -3.62 24.34
CA THR A 13 -0.51 -4.81 25.04
C THR A 13 0.57 -5.57 24.27
N PHE A 14 0.51 -5.60 22.93
CA PHE A 14 1.48 -6.31 22.09
C PHE A 14 2.65 -5.44 21.59
N ILE A 15 2.60 -4.11 21.79
CA ILE A 15 3.68 -3.19 21.37
C ILE A 15 4.66 -2.95 22.52
N GLY A 16 4.16 -2.79 23.76
CA GLY A 16 5.00 -2.54 24.93
C GLY A 16 5.48 -1.09 25.02
N ASP A 17 6.72 -0.89 25.47
CA ASP A 17 7.32 0.44 25.60
C ASP A 17 7.80 1.00 24.26
N ILE A 18 7.44 2.25 23.97
CA ILE A 18 7.85 2.99 22.78
C ILE A 18 8.74 4.17 23.19
N PRO A 19 9.57 4.71 22.28
CA PRO A 19 10.38 5.88 22.61
C PRO A 19 9.52 7.06 23.07
N GLU A 20 9.98 7.82 24.06
CA GLU A 20 9.15 8.84 24.73
C GLU A 20 8.59 9.89 23.74
N GLN A 21 9.37 10.24 22.72
CA GLN A 21 8.98 11.18 21.66
C GLN A 21 8.11 10.59 20.54
N TRP A 22 7.83 9.29 20.53
CA TRP A 22 6.95 8.69 19.53
C TRP A 22 5.48 8.95 19.86
N GLU A 23 4.67 9.08 18.82
CA GLU A 23 3.21 9.18 18.93
C GLU A 23 2.54 7.96 18.34
N ILE A 24 1.39 7.58 18.93
CA ILE A 24 0.56 6.50 18.43
C ILE A 24 -0.59 7.12 17.64
N GLN A 25 -0.66 6.79 16.36
CA GLN A 25 -1.67 7.31 15.45
C GLN A 25 -2.42 6.14 14.81
N ARG A 26 -3.73 6.30 14.59
CA ARG A 26 -4.50 5.35 13.78
C ARG A 26 -4.26 5.69 12.31
N LEU A 27 -4.02 4.70 11.45
CA LEU A 27 -3.84 4.98 10.01
C LEU A 27 -5.01 5.78 9.41
N GLY A 28 -6.25 5.46 9.81
CA GLY A 28 -7.44 6.20 9.39
C GLY A 28 -7.53 7.66 9.86
N SER A 29 -6.69 8.12 10.79
CA SER A 29 -6.60 9.55 11.15
C SER A 29 -5.54 10.31 10.36
N ILE A 30 -4.63 9.60 9.67
CA ILE A 30 -3.50 10.19 8.93
C ILE A 30 -3.51 9.83 7.45
N GLY A 31 -4.64 9.33 6.95
CA GLY A 31 -4.81 8.94 5.57
C GLY A 31 -6.16 8.28 5.33
N TYR A 32 -6.35 7.76 4.13
CA TYR A 32 -7.60 7.12 3.73
C TYR A 32 -7.35 5.82 2.97
N PHE A 33 -8.25 4.87 3.19
CA PHE A 33 -8.25 3.59 2.51
C PHE A 33 -9.18 3.61 1.30
N SER A 34 -8.80 2.87 0.27
CA SER A 34 -9.63 2.61 -0.90
C SER A 34 -9.50 1.13 -1.26
N ALA A 35 -10.61 0.40 -1.17
CA ALA A 35 -10.71 -0.99 -1.60
C ALA A 35 -11.28 -1.07 -3.02
N SER A 36 -11.64 -2.27 -3.48
CA SER A 36 -12.39 -2.47 -4.73
C SER A 36 -11.70 -1.90 -5.97
N GLY A 37 -10.39 -2.19 -6.09
CA GLY A 37 -9.58 -1.93 -7.27
C GLY A 37 -10.13 -2.49 -8.60
N ILE A 38 -9.28 -2.47 -9.62
CA ILE A 38 -9.67 -2.82 -10.99
C ILE A 38 -9.75 -4.35 -11.17
N ASP A 39 -10.69 -4.81 -12.00
CA ASP A 39 -10.78 -6.22 -12.43
C ASP A 39 -9.69 -6.50 -13.47
N LYS A 40 -9.14 -7.71 -13.48
CA LYS A 40 -8.13 -8.14 -14.48
C LYS A 40 -8.71 -8.32 -15.88
N LYS A 41 -10.04 -8.36 -16.03
CA LYS A 41 -10.69 -8.55 -17.33
C LYS A 41 -10.62 -7.28 -18.18
N SER A 42 -9.98 -7.40 -19.33
CA SER A 42 -10.07 -6.40 -20.38
C SER A 42 -11.45 -6.41 -21.04
N VAL A 43 -12.02 -5.23 -21.22
CA VAL A 43 -13.29 -4.95 -21.89
C VAL A 43 -13.05 -3.99 -23.05
N ASP A 44 -13.59 -4.32 -24.23
CA ASP A 44 -13.50 -3.49 -25.43
C ASP A 44 -14.09 -2.09 -25.21
N GLY A 45 -13.42 -1.08 -25.77
CA GLY A 45 -13.83 0.32 -25.67
C GLY A 45 -13.45 1.02 -24.35
N GLN A 46 -12.81 0.31 -23.42
CA GLN A 46 -12.18 0.92 -22.24
C GLN A 46 -10.72 1.29 -22.50
N GLU A 47 -10.13 2.13 -21.64
CA GLU A 47 -8.73 2.52 -21.80
C GLU A 47 -7.80 1.43 -21.26
N GLU A 48 -6.75 1.15 -22.02
CA GLU A 48 -5.65 0.29 -21.61
C GLU A 48 -4.84 0.95 -20.49
N ILE A 49 -4.48 0.16 -19.49
CA ILE A 49 -3.77 0.57 -18.28
C ILE A 49 -2.83 -0.53 -17.78
N LEU A 50 -1.88 -0.14 -16.95
CA LEU A 50 -1.05 -1.04 -16.16
C LEU A 50 -1.69 -1.26 -14.78
N MET A 51 -1.56 -2.46 -14.23
CA MET A 51 -2.18 -2.82 -12.96
C MET A 51 -1.24 -3.60 -12.05
N ALA A 52 -0.98 -3.04 -10.87
CA ALA A 52 -0.39 -3.73 -9.75
C ALA A 52 -1.40 -4.72 -9.14
N ASN A 53 -0.97 -5.96 -8.95
CA ASN A 53 -1.74 -7.09 -8.48
C ASN A 53 -1.24 -7.62 -7.14
N TYR A 54 -2.01 -8.56 -6.59
CA TYR A 54 -1.64 -9.30 -5.38
C TYR A 54 -0.19 -9.79 -5.39
N THR A 55 0.28 -10.36 -6.49
CA THR A 55 1.63 -10.92 -6.64
C THR A 55 2.74 -9.86 -6.71
N ASP A 56 2.41 -8.61 -7.00
CA ASP A 56 3.38 -7.51 -6.99
C ASP A 56 3.65 -7.04 -5.55
N VAL A 57 2.75 -7.37 -4.62
CA VAL A 57 2.89 -7.12 -3.18
C VAL A 57 3.36 -8.39 -2.48
N TYR A 58 2.70 -9.52 -2.72
CA TYR A 58 3.01 -10.80 -2.11
C TYR A 58 4.30 -11.40 -2.66
N GLY A 59 5.25 -11.71 -1.77
CA GLY A 59 6.56 -12.25 -2.15
C GLY A 59 7.52 -11.19 -2.71
N ASN A 60 7.11 -9.93 -2.74
CA ASN A 60 7.98 -8.81 -3.07
C ASN A 60 9.04 -8.64 -1.97
N LYS A 61 10.31 -8.84 -2.32
CA LYS A 61 11.42 -8.82 -1.34
C LYS A 61 11.82 -7.41 -0.91
N THR A 62 11.47 -6.38 -1.68
CA THR A 62 11.82 -4.99 -1.40
C THR A 62 10.70 -4.25 -0.69
N ASN A 63 9.50 -4.85 -0.61
CA ASN A 63 8.25 -4.23 -0.17
C ASN A 63 8.01 -2.89 -0.89
N ALA A 64 8.41 -2.79 -2.16
CA ALA A 64 8.36 -1.57 -2.93
C ALA A 64 7.73 -1.81 -4.29
N ILE A 65 6.90 -0.86 -4.72
CA ILE A 65 6.31 -0.79 -6.05
C ILE A 65 6.94 0.40 -6.78
N GLU A 66 7.54 0.12 -7.92
CA GLU A 66 8.38 0.98 -8.76
C GLU A 66 7.98 0.79 -10.24
N ALA A 67 8.29 1.76 -11.10
CA ALA A 67 7.88 1.77 -12.50
C ALA A 67 8.52 0.66 -13.33
N GLU A 68 9.65 0.11 -12.89
CA GLU A 68 10.34 -0.99 -13.57
C GLU A 68 9.68 -2.35 -13.35
N HIS A 69 8.67 -2.47 -12.50
CA HIS A 69 7.92 -3.72 -12.35
C HIS A 69 7.15 -4.05 -13.63
N ASP A 70 7.12 -5.33 -13.96
CA ASP A 70 6.34 -5.87 -15.08
C ASP A 70 4.86 -5.99 -14.67
N PHE A 71 4.15 -4.87 -14.71
CA PHE A 71 2.73 -4.82 -14.38
C PHE A 71 1.88 -5.46 -15.48
N MET A 72 0.83 -6.15 -15.06
CA MET A 72 -0.17 -6.67 -15.98
C MET A 72 -0.88 -5.53 -16.72
N ILE A 73 -1.11 -5.72 -18.02
CA ILE A 73 -1.97 -4.86 -18.83
C ILE A 73 -3.44 -5.30 -18.69
N THR A 74 -4.34 -4.35 -18.47
CA THR A 74 -5.80 -4.57 -18.49
C THR A 74 -6.52 -3.33 -19.04
N THR A 75 -7.85 -3.27 -18.95
CA THR A 75 -8.59 -2.06 -19.31
C THR A 75 -9.53 -1.59 -18.20
N ALA A 76 -9.80 -0.29 -18.16
CA ALA A 76 -10.73 0.31 -17.21
C ALA A 76 -11.42 1.58 -17.75
N PRO A 77 -12.62 1.93 -17.24
CA PRO A 77 -13.21 3.23 -17.50
C PRO A 77 -12.38 4.36 -16.87
N LYS A 78 -12.28 5.51 -17.57
CA LYS A 78 -11.59 6.73 -17.08
C LYS A 78 -11.92 7.12 -15.64
N THR A 79 -13.17 6.96 -15.24
CA THR A 79 -13.64 7.28 -13.88
C THR A 79 -12.98 6.38 -12.83
N LYS A 80 -12.89 5.08 -13.10
CA LYS A 80 -12.22 4.11 -12.23
C LYS A 80 -10.71 4.32 -12.21
N ILE A 81 -10.08 4.61 -13.36
CA ILE A 81 -8.65 4.90 -13.45
C ILE A 81 -8.27 6.04 -12.50
N LYS A 82 -9.01 7.16 -12.53
CA LYS A 82 -8.76 8.31 -11.65
C LYS A 82 -8.86 7.99 -10.16
N GLN A 83 -9.75 7.07 -9.78
CA GLN A 83 -9.96 6.70 -8.37
C GLN A 83 -8.88 5.74 -7.86
N HIS A 84 -8.40 4.85 -8.73
CA HIS A 84 -7.55 3.71 -8.38
C HIS A 84 -6.10 3.88 -8.84
N SER A 85 -5.73 5.02 -9.42
CA SER A 85 -4.36 5.33 -9.81
C SER A 85 -3.42 5.33 -8.60
N LEU A 86 -2.23 4.78 -8.79
CA LEU A 86 -1.15 4.78 -7.82
C LEU A 86 -0.30 6.05 -7.91
N LYS A 87 0.19 6.48 -6.76
CA LYS A 87 1.05 7.65 -6.58
C LYS A 87 2.13 7.35 -5.55
N GLN A 88 3.20 8.14 -5.56
CA GLN A 88 4.24 8.04 -4.55
C GLN A 88 3.62 8.12 -3.14
N GLY A 89 4.06 7.23 -2.26
CA GLY A 89 3.60 7.16 -0.87
C GLY A 89 2.31 6.38 -0.65
N ASP A 90 1.66 5.89 -1.71
CA ASP A 90 0.60 4.89 -1.56
C ASP A 90 1.16 3.60 -0.96
N ILE A 91 0.38 2.96 -0.09
CA ILE A 91 0.73 1.67 0.51
C ILE A 91 -0.36 0.68 0.14
N LEU A 92 0.04 -0.44 -0.46
CA LEU A 92 -0.85 -1.52 -0.86
C LEU A 92 -0.79 -2.63 0.19
N PHE A 93 -1.94 -3.17 0.55
CA PHE A 93 -2.07 -4.27 1.52
C PHE A 93 -2.80 -5.45 0.89
N THR A 94 -2.39 -6.67 1.28
CA THR A 94 -3.15 -7.89 1.02
C THR A 94 -4.31 -8.01 2.03
N PRO A 95 -5.59 -7.85 1.62
CA PRO A 95 -6.71 -7.83 2.56
C PRO A 95 -7.20 -9.23 2.95
N SER A 96 -6.87 -10.24 2.15
CA SER A 96 -7.25 -11.63 2.33
C SER A 96 -6.23 -12.54 1.67
N SER A 97 -5.98 -13.71 2.25
CA SER A 97 -5.20 -14.78 1.62
C SER A 97 -5.75 -16.16 2.00
N GLU A 98 -5.16 -17.21 1.43
CA GLU A 98 -5.41 -18.62 1.76
C GLU A 98 -4.97 -18.95 3.20
N THR A 99 -3.90 -18.32 3.69
CA THR A 99 -3.42 -18.48 5.06
C THR A 99 -3.49 -17.16 5.83
N ILE A 100 -3.66 -17.24 7.15
CA ILE A 100 -3.75 -16.05 8.02
C ILE A 100 -2.45 -15.24 7.99
N ASP A 101 -1.31 -15.93 7.89
CA ASP A 101 0.04 -15.33 7.92
C ASP A 101 0.34 -14.47 6.68
N GLU A 102 -0.46 -14.58 5.63
CA GLU A 102 -0.32 -13.84 4.38
C GLU A 102 -1.23 -12.60 4.30
N ILE A 103 -2.05 -12.37 5.32
CA ILE A 103 -2.92 -11.19 5.43
C ILE A 103 -2.11 -10.01 5.98
N GLY A 104 -2.29 -8.83 5.37
CA GLY A 104 -1.65 -7.59 5.82
C GLY A 104 -0.24 -7.39 5.32
N ILE A 105 0.26 -8.22 4.40
CA ILE A 105 1.52 -7.97 3.69
C ILE A 105 1.38 -6.67 2.91
N SER A 106 2.40 -5.82 3.00
CA SER A 106 2.37 -4.47 2.44
C SER A 106 3.53 -4.18 1.49
N ALA A 107 3.29 -3.25 0.55
CA ALA A 107 4.32 -2.66 -0.28
C ALA A 107 4.02 -1.18 -0.52
N VAL A 108 5.05 -0.33 -0.47
CA VAL A 108 4.95 1.11 -0.70
C VAL A 108 5.30 1.47 -2.13
N VAL A 109 4.53 2.37 -2.72
CA VAL A 109 4.81 2.96 -4.03
C VAL A 109 5.88 4.05 -3.87
N LEU A 110 7.06 3.84 -4.44
CA LEU A 110 8.23 4.71 -4.20
C LEU A 110 8.27 5.95 -5.09
N GLU A 111 7.47 6.01 -6.14
CA GLU A 111 7.43 7.10 -7.11
C GLU A 111 6.04 7.27 -7.72
N ASP A 112 5.81 8.37 -8.43
CA ASP A 112 4.56 8.53 -9.15
C ASP A 112 4.49 7.55 -10.32
N LEU A 113 3.38 6.83 -10.44
CA LEU A 113 3.16 5.80 -11.46
C LEU A 113 1.99 6.18 -12.39
N PRO A 114 2.18 7.10 -13.36
CA PRO A 114 1.15 7.49 -14.30
C PRO A 114 0.60 6.29 -15.08
N GLY A 115 -0.73 6.12 -15.10
CA GLY A 115 -1.37 5.03 -15.82
C GLY A 115 -1.33 3.67 -15.12
N VAL A 116 -0.73 3.59 -13.92
CA VAL A 116 -0.75 2.38 -13.09
C VAL A 116 -1.85 2.48 -12.04
N VAL A 117 -2.63 1.41 -11.91
CA VAL A 117 -3.68 1.26 -10.89
C VAL A 117 -3.42 0.02 -10.03
N TYR A 118 -4.23 -0.22 -8.99
CA TYR A 118 -4.20 -1.47 -8.23
C TYR A 118 -5.46 -2.32 -8.48
N SER A 119 -5.30 -3.64 -8.38
CA SER A 119 -6.38 -4.60 -8.59
C SER A 119 -7.32 -4.72 -7.39
N TYR A 120 -8.50 -5.32 -7.61
CA TYR A 120 -9.49 -5.53 -6.54
C TYR A 120 -9.03 -6.45 -5.40
N HIS A 121 -7.92 -7.17 -5.60
CA HIS A 121 -7.30 -8.01 -4.57
C HIS A 121 -6.43 -7.23 -3.60
N LEU A 122 -6.28 -5.91 -3.78
CA LEU A 122 -5.49 -5.05 -2.92
C LEU A 122 -6.37 -3.96 -2.28
N ILE A 123 -5.95 -3.53 -1.09
CA ILE A 123 -6.43 -2.29 -0.48
C ILE A 123 -5.30 -1.27 -0.54
N ARG A 124 -5.61 -0.04 -0.97
CA ARG A 124 -4.68 1.08 -0.95
C ARG A 124 -4.94 1.96 0.27
N PHE A 125 -3.91 2.21 1.06
CA PHE A 125 -3.85 3.35 1.97
C PHE A 125 -3.10 4.50 1.30
N ARG A 126 -3.65 5.71 1.39
CA ARG A 126 -2.96 6.93 0.97
C ARG A 126 -2.81 7.87 2.16
N PRO A 127 -1.57 8.10 2.65
CA PRO A 127 -1.31 9.06 3.70
C PRO A 127 -1.71 10.49 3.31
N THR A 128 -2.14 11.28 4.28
CA THR A 128 -2.33 12.74 4.17
C THR A 128 -1.23 13.53 4.86
N ILE A 129 -0.28 12.83 5.49
CA ILE A 129 0.93 13.37 6.10
C ILE A 129 2.16 12.82 5.38
N THR A 130 3.30 13.48 5.55
CA THR A 130 4.59 12.94 5.10
C THR A 130 5.08 11.86 6.05
N ILE A 131 5.38 10.69 5.50
CA ILE A 131 5.99 9.57 6.21
C ILE A 131 7.22 9.14 5.40
N ASP A 132 8.29 8.75 6.07
CA ASP A 132 9.47 8.22 5.39
C ASP A 132 9.09 6.96 4.60
N LEU A 133 9.39 6.94 3.30
CA LEU A 133 8.99 5.84 2.42
C LEU A 133 9.70 4.52 2.79
N ASN A 134 10.93 4.57 3.32
CA ASN A 134 11.60 3.35 3.77
C ASN A 134 11.00 2.81 5.06
N PHE A 135 10.45 3.67 5.91
CA PHE A 135 9.61 3.22 7.02
C PHE A 135 8.32 2.56 6.51
N CYS A 136 7.67 3.15 5.50
CA CYS A 136 6.42 2.61 4.93
C CYS A 136 6.55 1.21 4.30
N LYS A 137 7.77 0.77 3.94
CA LYS A 137 8.04 -0.61 3.49
C LYS A 137 7.71 -1.68 4.53
N TYR A 138 7.53 -1.28 5.79
CA TYR A 138 7.34 -2.19 6.93
C TYR A 138 6.10 -1.86 7.75
N LEU A 139 5.15 -1.12 7.16
CA LEU A 139 3.86 -0.80 7.78
C LEU A 139 2.89 -1.98 7.77
#